data_AF-M1BGX3-F1
#
_entry.id   AF-M1BGX3-F1
#
_cell.length_a   1.000
_cell.length_b   1.000
_cell.length_c   1.000
_cell.angle_alpha   90.00
_cell.angle_beta   90.00
_cell.angle_gamma   90.00
#
_symmetry.space_group_name_H-M   'P 1'
#
loop_
_entity.id
_entity.type
_entity.pdbx_description
1 polymer ?
#
loop_
_entity_poly.entity_id
_entity_poly.type
_entity_poly.pdbx_seq_one_letter_code
_entity_poly.pdbx_strand_id
1 'polypeptide(L)' 'MDSTGKKKNFKKVRVIDLFLDIGELELRRWETKMSVCYVLNGKWTKMCICNINEGNMIQIWDVRMDDDEFDYCSCKALSQ' A
#
# COMPACT_ATOMS: atom_id res chain seq x y z
N MET A 1 21.22 29.27 6.32
CA MET A 1 21.00 28.09 7.20
C MET A 1 19.73 27.44 6.71
N ASP A 2 19.86 26.52 5.75
CA ASP A 2 18.71 25.93 5.08
C ASP A 2 18.19 24.74 5.88
N SER A 3 17.01 24.93 6.44
CA SER A 3 16.14 23.94 7.08
C SER A 3 15.66 22.91 6.05
N THR A 4 16.56 22.03 5.58
CA THR A 4 16.17 20.89 4.74
C THR A 4 15.65 19.76 5.62
N GLY A 5 14.39 19.90 6.05
CA GLY A 5 13.60 18.79 6.54
C GLY A 5 13.63 17.67 5.50
N LYS A 6 14.14 16.49 5.88
CA LYS A 6 14.21 15.29 5.03
C LYS A 6 12.84 15.07 4.37
N LYS A 7 12.71 15.35 3.07
CA LYS A 7 11.50 14.97 2.31
C LYS A 7 11.32 13.46 2.51
N LYS A 8 10.20 13.07 3.10
CA LYS A 8 9.83 11.65 3.23
C LYS A 8 9.68 11.10 1.81
N ASN A 9 10.54 10.15 1.43
CA ASN A 9 10.53 9.52 0.09
C ASN A 9 9.38 8.50 -0.08
N PHE A 10 8.25 8.71 0.58
CA PHE A 10 7.13 7.77 0.61
C PHE A 10 5.78 8.48 0.75
N LYS A 11 4.74 7.93 0.12
CA LYS A 11 3.33 8.31 0.32
C LYS A 11 2.69 7.28 1.26
N LYS A 12 1.99 7.74 2.29
CA LYS A 12 1.15 6.86 3.11
C LYS A 12 -0.14 6.53 2.36
N VAL A 13 -0.53 5.27 2.36
CA VAL A 13 -1.74 4.76 1.71
C VAL A 13 -2.55 4.01 2.75
N ARG A 14 -3.83 4.36 2.88
CA ARG A 14 -4.76 3.60 3.72
C ARG A 14 -5.38 2.49 2.87
N VAL A 15 -5.36 1.27 3.41
CA VAL A 15 -5.89 0.09 2.76
C VAL A 15 -6.95 -0.49 3.66
N ILE A 16 -8.07 -0.90 3.08
CA ILE A 16 -9.18 -1.56 3.76
C ILE A 16 -9.15 -3.02 3.34
N ASP A 17 -9.15 -3.95 4.29
CA ASP A 17 -9.23 -5.36 3.97
C ASP A 17 -10.70 -5.81 3.71
N LEU A 18 -10.91 -7.11 3.49
CA LEU A 18 -12.25 -7.67 3.26
C LEU A 18 -13.13 -7.67 4.52
N PHE A 19 -12.54 -7.54 5.70
CA PHE A 19 -13.22 -7.48 6.99
C PHE A 19 -13.43 -6.04 7.46
N LEU A 20 -13.15 -5.07 6.57
CA LEU A 20 -13.25 -3.63 6.82
C LEU A 20 -12.21 -3.09 7.82
N ASP A 21 -11.18 -3.86 8.12
CA ASP A 21 -10.05 -3.40 8.92
C ASP A 21 -9.18 -2.47 8.08
N ILE A 22 -8.92 -1.29 8.64
CA ILE A 22 -8.09 -0.26 8.01
C ILE A 22 -6.67 -0.39 8.52
N GLY A 23 -5.72 -0.49 7.60
CA GLY A 23 -4.30 -0.36 7.90
C GLY A 23 -3.60 0.64 7.00
N GLU A 24 -2.36 0.92 7.35
CA GLU A 24 -1.53 1.91 6.66
C GLU A 24 -0.30 1.24 6.06
N LEU A 25 -0.08 1.51 4.77
CA LEU A 25 1.08 1.09 4.01
C LEU A 25 1.84 2.32 3.50
N GLU A 26 3.10 2.11 3.11
CA GLU A 26 3.97 3.12 2.55
C GLU A 26 4.30 2.80 1.10
N LEU A 27 3.79 3.60 0.17
CA LEU A 27 4.17 3.55 -1.23
C LEU A 27 5.50 4.30 -1.42
N ARG A 28 6.52 3.58 -1.86
CA ARG A 28 7.87 4.10 -2.10
C ARG A 28 8.24 3.94 -3.56
N ARG A 29 8.86 4.96 -4.13
CA ARG A 29 9.53 4.86 -5.44
C ARG A 29 10.99 4.48 -5.21
N TRP A 30 11.44 3.41 -5.85
CA TRP A 30 12.82 2.97 -5.88
C TRP A 30 13.35 3.12 -7.31
N GLU A 31 14.37 3.96 -7.49
CA GLU A 31 15.08 4.08 -8.77
C GLU A 31 16.33 3.19 -8.75
N THR A 32 16.45 2.34 -9.75
CA THR A 32 17.69 1.64 -10.07
C THR A 32 18.36 2.33 -11.26
N LYS A 33 19.57 1.93 -11.62
CA LYS A 33 20.29 2.52 -12.77
C LYS A 33 19.53 2.42 -14.11
N MET A 34 18.59 1.48 -14.24
CA MET A 34 17.89 1.19 -15.51
C MET A 34 16.37 1.11 -15.37
N SER A 35 15.81 1.21 -14.16
CA SER A 35 14.38 1.02 -13.95
C SER A 35 13.86 1.79 -12.74
N VAL A 36 12.56 2.00 -12.73
CA VAL A 36 11.84 2.50 -11.56
C VAL A 36 10.93 1.38 -11.07
N CYS A 37 11.01 1.07 -9.78
CA CYS A 37 10.13 0.15 -9.09
C CYS A 37 9.29 0.94 -8.07
N TYR A 38 8.02 0.60 -7.94
CA TYR A 38 7.16 1.12 -6.90
C TYR A 38 6.88 -0.02 -5.91
N VAL A 39 7.22 0.21 -4.66
CA VAL A 39 7.11 -0.79 -3.60
C VAL A 39 6.11 -0.29 -2.57
N LEU A 40 5.05 -1.07 -2.35
CA LEU A 40 4.09 -0.82 -1.29
C LEU A 40 4.51 -1.64 -0.06
N ASN A 41 5.19 -0.97 0.86
CA ASN A 41 5.77 -1.57 2.06
C ASN A 41 4.84 -1.45 3.26
N GLY A 42 4.87 -2.44 4.15
CA GLY A 42 4.14 -2.37 5.40
C GLY A 42 3.84 -3.75 5.95
N LYS A 43 3.03 -3.81 7.01
CA LYS A 43 2.66 -5.05 7.67
C LYS A 43 1.46 -5.70 6.97
N TRP A 44 1.65 -6.09 5.71
CA TRP A 44 0.65 -6.79 4.89
C TRP A 44 0.03 -7.98 5.62
N THR A 45 0.84 -8.77 6.31
CA THR A 45 0.42 -9.94 7.09
C THR A 45 -0.43 -9.61 8.31
N LYS A 46 -0.44 -8.35 8.77
CA LYS A 46 -1.38 -7.90 9.80
C LYS A 46 -2.71 -7.43 9.22
N MET A 47 -2.73 -7.04 7.95
CA MET A 47 -3.91 -6.53 7.25
C MET A 47 -4.65 -7.62 6.50
N CYS A 48 -3.98 -8.72 6.19
CA CYS A 48 -4.61 -9.89 5.61
C CYS A 48 -4.70 -10.94 6.69
N ILE A 49 -5.91 -11.31 7.11
CA ILE A 49 -6.16 -12.49 7.96
C ILE A 49 -5.78 -13.80 7.22
N CYS A 50 -5.42 -13.71 5.94
CA CYS A 50 -4.89 -14.80 5.13
C CYS A 50 -3.36 -14.82 5.10
N ASN A 51 -2.79 -16.03 5.20
CA ASN A 51 -1.37 -16.28 4.93
C ASN A 51 -1.09 -16.03 3.45
N ILE A 52 -0.52 -14.86 3.13
CA ILE A 52 -0.05 -14.55 1.78
C ILE A 52 1.22 -15.35 1.53
N ASN A 53 1.14 -16.27 0.57
CA ASN A 53 2.24 -17.09 0.11
C ASN A 53 2.59 -16.77 -1.35
N GLU A 54 3.77 -17.23 -1.77
CA GLU A 54 4.16 -17.18 -3.17
C GLU A 54 3.10 -17.88 -4.05
N GLY A 55 2.77 -17.25 -5.18
CA GLY A 55 1.71 -17.71 -6.09
C GLY A 55 0.30 -17.22 -5.76
N ASN A 56 0.06 -16.60 -4.60
CA ASN A 56 -1.22 -15.95 -4.33
C ASN A 56 -1.35 -14.63 -5.10
N MET A 57 -2.56 -14.37 -5.60
CA MET A 57 -2.90 -13.12 -6.27
C MET A 57 -3.42 -12.10 -5.26
N ILE A 58 -2.82 -10.91 -5.21
CA ILE A 58 -3.29 -9.76 -4.45
C ILE A 58 -3.92 -8.77 -5.44
N GLN A 59 -5.18 -8.43 -5.23
CA GLN A 59 -5.86 -7.38 -5.99
C GLN A 59 -5.96 -6.12 -5.16
N ILE A 60 -5.71 -4.93 -5.74
CA ILE A 60 -5.82 -3.63 -5.07
C ILE A 60 -6.83 -2.78 -5.84
N TRP A 61 -7.88 -2.28 -5.18
CA TRP A 61 -8.94 -1.46 -5.79
C TRP A 61 -8.96 -0.06 -5.22
N ASP A 62 -8.88 0.98 -6.06
CA ASP A 62 -9.16 2.35 -5.61
C ASP A 62 -10.65 2.53 -5.32
N VAL A 63 -10.99 2.93 -4.10
CA VAL A 63 -12.36 3.24 -3.70
C VAL A 63 -12.47 4.73 -3.49
N ARG A 64 -13.22 5.38 -4.38
CA ARG A 64 -13.59 6.78 -4.23
C ARG A 64 -14.74 6.87 -3.23
N MET A 65 -14.46 7.44 -2.06
CA MET A 65 -15.49 7.92 -1.17
C MET A 65 -15.73 9.40 -1.51
N ASP A 66 -16.95 9.90 -1.35
CA ASP A 66 -17.29 11.31 -1.61
C ASP A 66 -16.59 12.30 -0.65
N ASP A 67 -15.75 11.81 0.27
CA ASP A 67 -14.84 12.60 1.09
C ASP A 67 -13.51 12.80 0.34
N ASP A 68 -13.29 14.03 -0.12
CA ASP A 68 -12.15 14.51 -0.92
C ASP A 68 -10.74 14.33 -0.30
N GLU A 69 -10.58 13.53 0.76
CA GLU A 69 -9.36 13.53 1.59
C GLU A 69 -8.54 12.22 1.58
N PHE A 70 -9.07 11.08 1.10
CA PHE A 70 -8.33 9.80 1.16
C PHE A 70 -8.56 8.84 -0.02
N ASP A 71 -7.45 8.38 -0.63
CA ASP A 71 -7.43 7.22 -1.54
C ASP A 71 -7.51 5.93 -0.70
N TYR A 72 -8.56 5.12 -0.88
CA TYR A 72 -8.71 3.83 -0.20
C TYR A 72 -8.42 2.69 -1.16
N CYS A 73 -7.73 1.66 -0.67
CA CYS A 73 -7.38 0.48 -1.45
C CYS A 73 -8.02 -0.78 -0.87
N SER A 74 -8.79 -1.57 -1.62
CA SER A 74 -9.31 -2.87 -1.13
C SER A 74 -8.41 -4.02 -1.55
N CYS A 75 -8.05 -4.93 -0.63
CA CYS A 75 -7.18 -6.08 -0.92
C CYS A 75 -7.92 -7.43 -0.83
N LYS A 76 -7.87 -8.26 -1.89
CA LYS A 76 -8.34 -9.65 -1.88
C LYS A 76 -7.21 -10.61 -2.26
N ALA A 77 -6.91 -11.55 -1.38
CA ALA A 77 -6.05 -12.70 -1.70
C ALA A 77 -6.91 -13.82 -2.28
N LEU A 78 -6.55 -14.34 -3.45
CA LEU A 78 -7.21 -15.50 -4.06
C LEU A 78 -6.23 -16.68 -4.05
N SER A 79 -6.61 -17.80 -3.42
CA SER A 79 -5.95 -19.09 -3.66
C SER A 79 -6.54 -19.72 -4.92
N GLN A 80 -5.70 -20.31 -5.76
CA GLN A 80 -6.14 -21.16 -6.86
C GLN A 80 -6.67 -22.49 -6.34
#